data_AF-A0A7Y3I2B9-F1
#
_entry.id   AF-A0A7Y3I2B9-F1
#
_cell.length_a   1.000
_cell.length_b   1.000
_cell.length_c   1.000
_cell.angle_alpha   90.00
_cell.angle_beta   90.00
_cell.angle_gamma   90.00
#
_symmetry.space_group_name_H-M   'P 1'
#
loop_
_entity.id
_entity.type
_entity.pdbx_description
1 polymer ?
#
loop_
_entity_poly.entity_id
_entity_poly.type
_entity_poly.pdbx_seq_one_letter_code
_entity_poly.pdbx_strand_id
1 'polypeptide(L)' 'AEITATSLDGERFTMQGEGLLARIWQHENDHLDGVLIIDRMGPMDRLVTRKALKDLKAMAES' A
#
# COMPACT_ATOMS: atom_id res chain seq x y z
N ALA A 1 12.42 -8.14 2.16
CA ALA A 1 11.78 -7.89 0.84
C ALA A 1 12.86 -7.45 -0.12
N GLU A 2 12.83 -7.95 -1.35
CA GLU A 2 13.73 -7.53 -2.42
C GLU A 2 12.88 -6.86 -3.50
N ILE A 3 13.35 -5.72 -4.01
CA ILE A 3 12.71 -5.00 -5.11
C ILE A 3 13.71 -4.79 -6.25
N THR A 4 13.20 -4.76 -7.47
CA THR A 4 13.94 -4.33 -8.65
C THR A 4 13.21 -3.16 -9.29
N ALA A 5 13.92 -2.06 -9.51
CA ALA A 5 13.35 -0.82 -10.05
C ALA A 5 14.29 -0.18 -11.08
N THR A 6 13.79 0.87 -11.73
CA THR A 6 14.54 1.68 -12.69
C THR A 6 14.72 3.08 -12.12
N SER A 7 15.93 3.60 -12.13
CA SER A 7 16.24 4.96 -11.67
C SER A 7 15.75 6.02 -12.67
N LEU A 8 15.84 7.30 -12.30
CA LEU A 8 15.51 8.41 -13.19
C LEU A 8 16.43 8.47 -14.43
N ASP A 9 17.63 7.91 -14.32
CA ASP A 9 18.61 7.82 -15.41
C ASP A 9 18.38 6.60 -16.32
N GLY A 10 17.35 5.78 -16.03
CA GLY A 10 17.00 4.58 -16.79
C GLY A 10 17.80 3.34 -16.39
N GLU A 11 18.63 3.41 -15.35
CA GLU A 11 19.43 2.28 -14.89
C GLU A 11 18.63 1.37 -13.97
N ARG A 12 18.76 0.04 -14.17
CA ARG A 12 18.12 -0.93 -13.28
C ARG A 12 18.96 -1.21 -12.06
N PHE A 13 18.30 -1.27 -10.91
CA PHE A 13 18.94 -1.61 -9.65
C PHE A 13 18.04 -2.53 -8.81
N THR A 14 18.67 -3.24 -7.87
CA THR A 14 17.99 -4.11 -6.90
C THR A 14 18.33 -3.65 -5.49
N MET A 15 17.34 -3.66 -4.60
CA MET A 15 17.51 -3.30 -3.18
C MET A 15 16.82 -4.32 -2.28
N GLN A 16 17.45 -4.56 -1.13
CA GLN A 16 16.86 -5.35 -0.05
C GLN A 16 16.45 -4.43 1.11
N GLY A 17 15.29 -4.70 1.68
CA GLY A 17 14.72 -3.95 2.78
C GLY A 17 14.04 -4.89 3.76
N GLU A 18 14.03 -4.51 5.03
CA GLU A 18 13.45 -5.29 6.13
C GLU A 18 12.56 -4.42 7.02
N GLY A 19 11.81 -5.07 7.91
CA GLY A 19 10.95 -4.39 8.88
C GLY A 19 10.02 -3.35 8.24
N LEU A 20 10.09 -2.12 8.74
CA LEU A 20 9.24 -1.02 8.28
C LEU A 20 9.51 -0.64 6.81
N LEU A 21 10.78 -0.66 6.38
CA LEU A 21 11.13 -0.32 5.00
C LEU A 21 10.51 -1.32 4.01
N ALA A 22 10.64 -2.61 4.31
CA ALA A 22 9.98 -3.66 3.52
C ALA A 22 8.46 -3.47 3.45
N ARG A 23 7.83 -3.03 4.55
CA ARG A 23 6.39 -2.82 4.63
C ARG A 23 5.94 -1.64 3.78
N ILE A 24 6.69 -0.52 3.81
CA ILE A 24 6.43 0.65 2.97
C ILE A 24 6.53 0.26 1.50
N TRP A 25 7.59 -0.43 1.08
CA TRP A 25 7.72 -0.84 -0.33
C TRP A 25 6.57 -1.70 -0.82
N GLN A 26 6.12 -2.66 -0.02
CA GLN A 26 4.96 -3.48 -0.36
C GLN A 26 3.68 -2.65 -0.49
N HIS A 27 3.48 -1.66 0.40
CA HIS A 27 2.32 -0.77 0.35
C HIS A 27 2.32 0.11 -0.90
N GLU A 28 3.44 0.77 -1.20
CA GLU A 28 3.54 1.62 -2.40
C GLU A 28 3.46 0.79 -3.68
N ASN A 29 3.99 -0.43 -3.68
CA ASN A 29 3.87 -1.33 -4.84
C ASN A 29 2.42 -1.78 -5.05
N ASP A 30 1.67 -2.10 -3.99
CA ASP A 30 0.25 -2.45 -4.09
C ASP A 30 -0.56 -1.34 -4.79
N HIS A 31 -0.21 -0.08 -4.58
CA HIS A 31 -0.86 1.05 -5.25
C HIS A 31 -0.65 1.06 -6.77
N LEU A 32 0.46 0.50 -7.28
CA LEU A 32 0.67 0.35 -8.72
C LEU A 32 -0.33 -0.63 -9.35
N ASP A 33 -0.81 -1.60 -8.57
CA ASP A 33 -1.82 -2.58 -8.95
C ASP A 33 -3.25 -2.13 -8.57
N GLY A 34 -3.42 -0.89 -8.09
CA GLY A 34 -4.71 -0.36 -7.63
C GLY A 34 -5.21 -1.01 -6.34
N VAL A 35 -4.35 -1.72 -5.61
CA VAL A 35 -4.66 -2.35 -4.33
C VAL A 35 -4.47 -1.33 -3.20
N LEU A 36 -5.46 -1.23 -2.32
CA LEU A 36 -5.40 -0.37 -1.14
C LEU A 36 -5.13 -1.19 0.11
N ILE A 37 -4.65 -0.53 1.17
CA ILE A 37 -4.36 -1.20 2.44
C ILE A 37 -5.60 -1.91 3.03
N ILE A 38 -6.80 -1.39 2.75
CA ILE A 38 -8.08 -1.98 3.19
C ILE A 38 -8.38 -3.33 2.55
N ASP A 39 -7.79 -3.62 1.38
CA ASP A 39 -7.94 -4.90 0.68
C ASP A 39 -7.03 -5.98 1.31
N ARG A 40 -5.95 -5.55 1.97
CA ARG A 40 -5.01 -6.41 2.71
C ARG A 40 -5.40 -6.61 4.18
N MET A 41 -6.45 -5.96 4.68
CA MET A 41 -6.89 -6.07 6.08
C MET A 41 -7.57 -7.41 6.39
N GLY A 42 -7.27 -7.95 7.57
CA GLY A 42 -7.97 -9.12 8.08
C GLY A 42 -9.44 -8.84 8.44
N PRO A 43 -10.27 -9.87 8.67
CA PRO A 43 -11.70 -9.69 8.95
C PRO A 43 -12.00 -8.77 10.14
N MET A 44 -11.19 -8.84 11.19
CA MET A 44 -11.35 -8.01 12.39
C MET A 44 -10.99 -6.54 12.13
N ASP A 45 -9.88 -6.28 11.44
CA ASP A 45 -9.47 -4.91 11.11
C ASP A 45 -10.48 -4.23 10.17
N ARG A 46 -11.04 -4.98 9.21
CA ARG A 46 -12.13 -4.50 8.35
C ARG A 46 -13.39 -4.18 9.16
N LEU A 47 -13.68 -4.94 10.21
CA LEU A 47 -14.82 -4.67 11.10
C LEU A 47 -14.63 -3.36 11.85
N VAL A 48 -13.45 -3.17 12.45
CA VAL A 48 -13.10 -1.99 13.26
C VAL A 48 -13.05 -0.72 12.40
N THR A 49 -12.51 -0.80 11.19
CA THR A 49 -12.33 0.36 10.30
C THR A 49 -13.55 0.71 9.46
N ARG A 50 -14.60 -0.13 9.44
CA ARG A 50 -15.79 0.04 8.58
C ARG A 50 -16.43 1.41 8.67
N LYS A 51 -16.60 1.93 9.90
CA LYS A 51 -17.26 3.23 10.11
C LYS A 51 -16.43 4.38 9.51
N ALA A 52 -15.13 4.40 9.80
CA ALA A 52 -14.22 5.40 9.26
C ALA A 52 -14.20 5.39 7.72
N LEU A 53 -14.22 4.21 7.10
CA LEU A 53 -14.28 4.09 5.64
C LEU A 53 -15.59 4.60 5.05
N LYS A 54 -16.72 4.37 5.72
CA LYS A 54 -18.02 4.90 5.27
C LYS A 54 -18.03 6.43 5.33
N ASP A 55 -17.54 6.99 6.42
CA ASP A 55 -17.52 8.44 6.64
C ASP A 55 -16.59 9.12 5.61
N LEU A 56 -15.42 8.53 5.31
CA LEU A 56 -14.49 9.02 4.27
C LEU A 56 -15.12 9.01 2.87
N LYS A 57 -15.86 7.96 2.51
CA LYS A 57 -16.54 7.88 1.21
C LYS A 57 -17.61 8.97 1.06
N ALA A 58 -18.42 9.19 2.09
CA ALA A 58 -19.44 10.23 2.06
C ALA A 58 -18.85 11.64 1.87
N MET A 59 -17.67 11.90 2.45
CA MET A 59 -16.95 13.18 2.26
C MET A 59 -16.40 13.35 0.84
N ALA A 60 -16.03 12.27 0.16
CA ALA A 60 -15.52 12.33 -1.21
C ALA A 60 -16.64 12.50 -2.25
N GLU A 61 -17.87 12.12 -1.90
CA GLU A 61 -19.05 12.17 -2.76
C GLU A 61 -19.88 13.47 -2.61
N SER A 62 -19.59 14.28 -1.58
CA SER A 62 -20.21 15.60 -1.34
C SER A 62 -19.46 16.73 -2.04
#